data_AF-A0A821GS27-F1
#
_entry.id   AF-A0A821GS27-F1
#
_cell.length_a   1.000
_cell.length_b   1.000
_cell.length_c   1.000
_cell.angle_alpha   90.00
_cell.angle_beta   90.00
_cell.angle_gamma   90.00
#
_symmetry.space_group_name_H-M   'P 1'
#
loop_
_entity.id
_entity.type
_entity.pdbx_description
1 polymer ?
#
loop_
_entity_poly.entity_id
_entity_poly.type
_entity_poly.pdbx_seq_one_letter_code
_entity_poly.pdbx_strand_id
1 'polypeptide(L)'
;FNINFDELPVEHCKALCDSLLDHLSRIELTRNTTVRVQLAVATADLALQYVGWEKPVEDVVEKLKTSSEHMLTLLEFLTALPEELNTSTIRIGENRRQYCREKYSNCGKQIHEILVRKKKIFFFFFL
;
A
#
# COMPACT_ATOMS: atom_id res chain seq x y z
N PHE A 1 6.87 3.09 -9.83
CA PHE A 1 8.35 3.20 -9.83
C PHE A 1 8.88 1.77 -9.99
N ASN A 2 9.67 1.42 -11.02
CA ASN A 2 10.03 0.01 -11.24
C ASN A 2 11.31 -0.33 -10.45
N ILE A 3 11.17 -0.69 -9.17
CA ILE A 3 12.30 -1.08 -8.30
C ILE A 3 12.68 -2.53 -8.62
N ASN A 4 13.94 -2.79 -8.97
CA ASN A 4 14.43 -4.15 -9.27
C ASN A 4 14.73 -4.90 -7.95
N PHE A 5 13.70 -5.52 -7.35
CA PHE A 5 13.84 -6.23 -6.08
C PHE A 5 14.69 -7.51 -6.16
N ASP A 6 14.93 -8.03 -7.35
CA ASP A 6 15.79 -9.20 -7.56
C ASP A 6 17.26 -8.93 -7.17
N GLU A 7 17.67 -7.67 -7.05
CA GLU A 7 19.03 -7.26 -6.69
C GLU A 7 19.22 -6.94 -5.19
N LEU A 8 18.15 -6.93 -4.38
CA LEU A 8 18.26 -6.66 -2.95
C LEU A 8 18.40 -7.95 -2.13
N PRO A 9 19.40 -8.06 -1.23
CA PRO A 9 19.45 -9.14 -0.26
C PRO A 9 18.19 -9.12 0.62
N VAL A 10 17.66 -10.30 0.95
CA VAL A 10 16.40 -10.45 1.69
C VAL A 10 16.41 -9.70 3.03
N GLU A 11 17.56 -9.62 3.69
CA GLU A 11 17.74 -8.82 4.92
C GLU A 11 17.51 -7.31 4.74
N HIS A 12 17.79 -6.75 3.56
CA HIS A 12 17.61 -5.33 3.25
C HIS A 12 16.17 -5.00 2.85
N CYS A 13 15.41 -6.00 2.38
CA CYS A 13 13.99 -5.82 2.04
C CYS A 13 13.15 -5.45 3.27
N LYS A 14 13.42 -6.06 4.43
CA LYS A 14 12.71 -5.71 5.68
C LYS A 14 13.04 -4.29 6.14
N ALA A 15 14.32 -3.91 6.11
CA ALA A 15 14.74 -2.55 6.45
C ALA A 15 14.10 -1.50 5.52
N LEU A 16 13.95 -1.84 4.23
CA LEU A 16 13.26 -0.98 3.27
C LEU A 16 11.76 -0.86 3.56
N CYS A 17 11.08 -1.95 3.93
CA CYS A 17 9.67 -1.90 4.38
C CYS A 17 9.52 -0.92 5.55
N ASP A 18 10.37 -1.06 6.57
CA ASP A 18 10.32 -0.22 7.77
C ASP A 18 10.60 1.25 7.45
N SER A 19 11.55 1.52 6.56
CA SER A 19 11.87 2.87 6.09
C SER A 19 10.70 3.49 5.31
N LEU A 20 10.03 2.75 4.43
CA LEU A 20 8.87 3.26 3.70
C LEU A 20 7.68 3.54 4.64
N LEU A 21 7.40 2.64 5.58
CA LEU A 21 6.35 2.84 6.59
C LEU A 21 6.62 4.07 7.46
N ASP A 22 7.88 4.29 7.85
CA ASP A 22 8.27 5.47 8.61
C ASP A 22 8.08 6.75 7.78
N HIS A 23 8.53 6.76 6.52
CA HIS A 23 8.30 7.90 5.61
C HIS A 23 6.82 8.20 5.36
N LEU A 24 5.98 7.17 5.16
CA LEU A 24 4.53 7.32 5.00
C LEU A 24 3.87 8.01 6.22
N SER A 25 4.42 7.79 7.42
CA SER A 25 3.93 8.37 8.68
C SER A 25 4.49 9.75 9.03
N ARG A 26 5.51 10.23 8.28
CA ARG A 26 6.19 11.50 8.55
C ARG A 26 5.95 12.55 7.49
N ILE A 27 5.44 12.17 6.31
CA ILE A 27 5.29 13.12 5.23
C ILE A 27 4.23 14.17 5.57
N GLU A 28 4.57 15.45 5.46
CA GLU A 28 3.59 16.53 5.64
C GLU A 28 2.56 16.50 4.50
N LEU A 29 1.39 15.99 4.84
CA LEU A 29 0.31 15.61 3.92
C LEU A 29 -0.25 16.77 3.10
N THR A 30 -0.01 18.01 3.50
CA THR A 30 -0.55 19.20 2.83
C THR A 30 0.41 19.81 1.81
N ARG A 31 1.71 19.48 1.84
CA ARG A 31 2.73 20.16 1.01
C ARG A 31 3.22 19.36 -0.19
N ASN A 32 3.06 18.04 -0.21
CA ASN A 32 3.62 17.22 -1.29
C ASN A 32 2.74 16.02 -1.67
N THR A 33 1.64 16.30 -2.36
CA THR A 33 0.66 15.29 -2.82
C THR A 33 1.30 14.26 -3.74
N THR A 34 2.13 14.69 -4.69
CA THR A 34 2.82 13.79 -5.63
C THR A 34 3.73 12.81 -4.90
N VAL A 35 4.57 13.28 -3.97
CA VAL A 35 5.49 12.38 -3.25
C VAL A 35 4.71 11.40 -2.37
N ARG A 36 3.62 11.82 -1.74
CA ARG A 36 2.76 10.94 -0.94
C ARG A 36 2.15 9.81 -1.78
N VAL A 37 1.55 10.14 -2.93
CA VAL A 37 1.00 9.16 -3.87
C VAL A 37 2.09 8.20 -4.35
N GLN A 38 3.26 8.72 -4.71
CA GLN A 38 4.36 7.86 -5.18
C GLN A 38 4.91 6.94 -4.08
N LEU A 39 4.94 7.38 -2.81
CA LEU A 39 5.28 6.52 -1.69
C LEU A 39 4.23 5.43 -1.46
N ALA A 40 2.95 5.76 -1.58
CA ALA A 40 1.86 4.79 -1.47
C ALA A 40 1.96 3.71 -2.56
N VAL A 41 2.21 4.11 -3.82
CA VAL A 41 2.44 3.19 -4.94
C VAL A 41 3.70 2.35 -4.72
N ALA A 42 4.83 2.96 -4.37
CA ALA A 42 6.07 2.22 -4.12
C ALA A 42 5.92 1.19 -2.97
N THR A 43 5.10 1.51 -1.95
CA THR A 43 4.81 0.60 -0.86
C THR A 43 3.90 -0.55 -1.30
N ALA A 44 2.92 -0.28 -2.18
CA ALA A 44 2.09 -1.31 -2.81
C ALA A 44 2.93 -2.25 -3.69
N ASP A 45 3.80 -1.68 -4.54
CA ASP A 45 4.72 -2.43 -5.39
C ASP A 45 5.59 -3.39 -4.55
N LEU A 46 6.14 -2.89 -3.43
CA LEU A 46 6.95 -3.69 -2.50
C LEU A 46 6.11 -4.78 -1.81
N ALA A 47 4.91 -4.47 -1.35
CA ALA A 47 4.02 -5.43 -0.70
C ALA A 47 3.63 -6.61 -1.64
N LEU A 48 3.55 -6.34 -2.95
CA LEU A 48 3.26 -7.35 -3.96
C LEU A 48 4.48 -8.22 -4.28
N GLN A 49 5.66 -7.61 -4.39
CA GLN A 49 6.90 -8.26 -4.81
C GLN A 49 7.61 -8.99 -3.66
N TYR A 50 7.61 -8.44 -2.45
CA TYR A 50 8.33 -9.02 -1.32
C TYR A 50 7.52 -10.11 -0.62
N VAL A 51 7.86 -11.38 -0.89
CA VAL A 51 7.17 -12.54 -0.31
C VAL A 51 7.30 -12.61 1.22
N GLY A 52 8.41 -12.11 1.78
CA GLY A 52 8.64 -12.09 3.23
C GLY A 52 7.76 -11.09 3.99
N TRP A 53 7.02 -10.22 3.31
CA TRP A 53 6.05 -9.35 3.97
C TRP A 53 4.72 -10.08 4.20
N GLU A 54 4.57 -10.65 5.40
CA GLU A 54 3.41 -11.48 5.71
C GLU A 54 2.10 -10.70 5.78
N LYS A 55 2.10 -9.48 6.33
CA LYS A 55 0.87 -8.73 6.61
C LYS A 55 0.94 -7.23 6.25
N PRO A 56 1.29 -6.88 5.01
CA PRO A 56 1.51 -5.47 4.61
C PRO A 56 0.31 -4.56 4.83
N VAL A 57 -0.91 -5.04 4.59
CA VAL A 57 -2.12 -4.24 4.80
C VAL A 57 -2.34 -3.94 6.29
N GLU A 58 -2.14 -4.93 7.17
CA GLU A 58 -2.29 -4.75 8.62
C GLU A 58 -1.24 -3.77 9.14
N ASP A 59 0.02 -3.92 8.72
CA ASP A 59 1.14 -3.06 9.15
C ASP A 59 0.93 -1.61 8.71
N VAL A 60 0.50 -1.37 7.47
CA VAL A 60 0.21 -0.01 6.96
C VAL A 60 -0.99 0.59 7.68
N VAL A 61 -2.07 -0.17 7.87
CA VAL A 61 -3.24 0.28 8.62
C VAL A 61 -2.85 0.63 10.04
N GLU A 62 -2.08 -0.21 10.72
CA GLU A 62 -1.62 0.04 12.08
C GLU A 62 -0.75 1.30 12.18
N LYS A 63 0.14 1.51 11.21
CA LYS A 63 1.01 2.69 11.18
C LYS A 63 0.22 3.99 10.96
N LEU A 64 -0.82 3.95 10.14
CA LEU A 64 -1.54 5.14 9.68
C LEU A 64 -2.89 5.38 10.39
N LYS A 65 -3.44 4.42 11.15
CA LYS A 65 -4.74 4.55 11.86
C LYS A 65 -4.76 5.61 12.95
N THR A 66 -3.59 6.08 13.41
CA THR A 66 -3.42 6.91 14.61
C THR A 66 -3.80 8.37 14.44
N SER A 67 -3.80 8.90 13.21
CA SER A 67 -4.14 10.30 12.93
C SER A 67 -5.11 10.41 11.76
N SER A 68 -6.08 11.34 11.87
CA SER A 68 -6.97 11.69 10.77
C SER A 68 -6.23 12.26 9.56
N GLU A 69 -5.04 12.82 9.79
CA GLU A 69 -4.21 13.38 8.72
C GLU A 69 -3.70 12.24 7.82
N HIS A 70 -3.22 11.14 8.39
CA HIS A 70 -2.68 9.99 7.64
C HIS A 70 -3.74 9.17 6.88
N MET A 71 -5.02 9.50 7.06
CA MET A 71 -6.13 8.81 6.38
C MET A 71 -6.01 8.90 4.86
N LEU A 72 -5.61 10.04 4.31
CA LEU A 72 -5.46 10.20 2.86
C LEU A 72 -4.36 9.28 2.32
N THR A 73 -3.21 9.21 3.00
CA THR A 73 -2.13 8.28 2.65
C THR A 73 -2.58 6.83 2.71
N LEU A 74 -3.36 6.47 3.73
CA LEU A 74 -3.89 5.11 3.87
C LEU A 74 -4.82 4.78 2.70
N LEU A 75 -5.70 5.69 2.31
CA LEU A 75 -6.59 5.50 1.17
C LEU A 75 -5.81 5.40 -0.14
N GLU A 76 -4.78 6.22 -0.34
CA GLU A 76 -3.89 6.14 -1.50
C GLU A 76 -3.22 4.77 -1.59
N PHE A 77 -2.70 4.22 -0.49
CA PHE A 77 -2.12 2.87 -0.47
C PHE A 77 -3.16 1.78 -0.76
N LEU A 78 -4.33 1.84 -0.10
CA LEU A 78 -5.40 0.86 -0.28
C LEU A 78 -6.01 0.89 -1.68
N THR A 79 -5.86 2.01 -2.40
CA THR A 79 -6.28 2.17 -3.80
C THR A 79 -5.21 1.67 -4.76
N ALA A 80 -3.94 2.04 -4.53
CA ALA A 80 -2.82 1.61 -5.35
C ALA A 80 -2.61 0.09 -5.32
N LEU A 81 -2.80 -0.56 -4.17
CA LEU A 81 -2.56 -2.00 -4.01
C LEU A 81 -3.35 -2.89 -5.00
N PRO A 82 -4.69 -2.78 -5.11
CA PRO A 82 -5.45 -3.53 -6.12
C PRO A 82 -5.19 -3.05 -7.56
N GLU A 83 -4.94 -1.75 -7.78
CA GLU A 83 -4.61 -1.23 -9.12
C GLU A 83 -3.33 -1.88 -9.66
N GLU A 84 -2.27 -1.89 -8.86
CA GLU A 84 -0.97 -2.45 -9.19
C GLU A 84 -0.98 -3.99 -9.31
N LEU A 85 -1.89 -4.66 -8.59
CA LEU A 85 -2.11 -6.09 -8.75
C LEU A 85 -2.79 -6.44 -10.10
N ASN A 86 -3.56 -5.51 -10.66
CA ASN A 86 -4.29 -5.70 -11.92
C ASN A 86 -3.52 -5.19 -13.14
N THR A 87 -2.49 -4.36 -12.95
CA THR A 87 -1.60 -3.94 -14.03
C THR A 87 -0.52 -5.00 -14.34
N SER A 88 -0.12 -5.07 -15.61
CA SER A 88 0.99 -5.89 -16.09
C SER A 88 2.37 -5.25 -15.86
N THR A 89 2.40 -4.05 -15.26
CA THR A 89 3.63 -3.24 -15.04
C THR A 89 4.50 -3.80 -13.93
N ILE A 90 3.91 -4.43 -12.91
CA ILE A 90 4.64 -5.13 -11.86
C ILE A 90 5.14 -6.49 -12.35
N ARG A 91 6.42 -6.73 -12.10
CA ARG A 91 7.15 -7.96 -12.45
C ARG A 91 6.89 -9.09 -11.44
N ILE A 92 5.64 -9.49 -11.28
CA ILE A 92 5.27 -10.71 -10.55
C ILE A 92 4.69 -11.75 -11.52
N GLY A 93 5.11 -13.01 -11.37
CA GLY A 93 4.55 -14.13 -12.12
C GLY A 93 3.09 -14.42 -11.73
N GLU A 94 2.34 -15.11 -12.59
CA GLU A 94 0.91 -15.35 -12.41
C GLU A 94 0.57 -16.09 -11.11
N ASN A 95 1.40 -17.07 -10.70
CA ASN A 95 1.23 -17.77 -9.42
C ASN A 95 1.23 -16.82 -8.22
N ARG A 96 2.17 -15.87 -8.20
CA ARG A 96 2.26 -14.86 -7.13
C ARG A 96 1.09 -13.88 -7.21
N ARG A 97 0.70 -13.48 -8.43
CA ARG A 97 -0.46 -12.61 -8.65
C ARG A 97 -1.75 -13.23 -8.12
N GLN A 98 -1.99 -14.50 -8.42
CA GLN A 98 -3.14 -15.24 -7.91
C GLN A 98 -3.10 -15.36 -6.38
N TYR A 99 -1.96 -15.72 -5.80
CA TYR A 99 -1.77 -15.76 -4.34
C TYR A 99 -2.11 -14.42 -3.67
N CYS A 100 -1.57 -13.32 -4.20
CA CYS A 100 -1.86 -11.98 -3.68
C CYS A 100 -3.35 -11.62 -3.82
N ARG A 101 -3.99 -11.99 -4.93
CA ARG A 101 -5.42 -11.76 -5.16
C ARG A 101 -6.28 -12.47 -4.12
N GLU A 102 -5.99 -13.73 -3.83
CA GLU A 102 -6.69 -14.51 -2.81
C GLU A 102 -6.44 -13.94 -1.41
N LYS A 103 -5.18 -13.62 -1.09
CA LYS A 103 -4.77 -13.02 0.20
C LYS A 103 -5.50 -11.70 0.47
N TYR A 104 -5.50 -10.78 -0.49
CA TYR A 104 -6.07 -9.44 -0.31
C TYR A 104 -7.58 -9.37 -0.52
N SER A 105 -8.20 -10.37 -1.18
CA SER A 105 -9.67 -10.50 -1.25
C SER A 105 -10.29 -10.59 0.16
N ASN A 106 -9.60 -11.26 1.09
CA ASN A 106 -10.03 -11.37 2.49
C ASN A 106 -9.87 -10.06 3.27
N CYS A 107 -8.90 -9.22 2.91
CA CYS A 107 -8.71 -7.89 3.50
C CYS A 107 -9.82 -6.90 3.08
N GLY A 108 -10.50 -7.15 1.96
CA GLY A 108 -11.58 -6.29 1.45
C GLY A 108 -12.72 -6.06 2.46
N LYS A 109 -13.04 -7.04 3.31
CA LYS A 109 -14.06 -6.90 4.36
C LYS A 109 -13.64 -5.90 5.46
N GLN A 110 -12.38 -5.96 5.88
CA GLN A 110 -11.82 -5.03 6.88
C GLN A 110 -11.73 -3.61 6.31
N ILE A 111 -11.31 -3.48 5.05
CA ILE A 111 -11.26 -2.19 4.34
C ILE A 111 -12.67 -1.61 4.20
N HIS A 112 -13.64 -2.43 3.80
CA HIS A 112 -15.05 -2.01 3.71
C HIS A 112 -15.59 -1.51 5.06
N GLU A 113 -15.25 -2.18 6.17
CA GLU A 113 -15.64 -1.75 7.51
C GLU A 113 -15.01 -0.39 7.90
N ILE A 114 -13.73 -0.17 7.57
CA ILE A 114 -13.02 1.11 7.77
C ILE A 114 -13.68 2.22 6.93
N LEU A 115 -13.98 1.94 5.66
CA LEU A 115 -14.58 2.90 4.73
C LEU A 115 -16.04 3.23 5.10
N VAL A 116 -16.85 2.24 5.48
CA VAL A 116 -18.26 2.42 5.88
C VAL A 116 -18.36 3.25 7.16
N ARG A 117 -17.44 3.07 8.12
CA ARG A 117 -17.38 3.91 9.33
C ARG A 117 -17.03 5.38 9.04
N LYS A 118 -16.47 5.70 7.87
CA LYS A 118 -15.95 7.05 7.53
C LYS A 118 -16.61 7.69 6.29
N LYS A 119 -17.76 7.15 5.86
CA LYS A 119 -18.67 7.41 4.70
C LYS A 119 -18.74 8.79 3.98
N LYS A 120 -17.98 9.83 4.32
CA LYS A 120 -18.04 11.15 3.66
C LYS A 120 -16.99 11.41 2.57
N ILE A 121 -15.91 10.63 2.48
CA ILE A 121 -14.77 10.97 1.61
C ILE A 121 -14.88 10.38 0.19
N PHE A 122 -15.64 9.29 0.00
CA PHE A 122 -15.69 8.58 -1.29
C PHE A 122 -16.44 9.35 -2.40
N PHE A 123 -17.33 10.30 -2.04
CA PHE A 123 -18.12 11.03 -3.03
C PHE A 123 -17.32 12.07 -3.83
N PHE A 124 -16.09 12.39 -3.42
CA PHE A 124 -15.31 13.48 -4.03
C PHE A 124 -14.25 13.04 -5.05
N PHE A 125 -13.95 11.74 -5.18
CA PHE A 125 -12.90 11.26 -6.09
C PHE A 125 -13.41 10.67 -7.42
N PHE A 126 -14.74 10.66 -7.64
CA PHE A 126 -15.36 10.16 -8.87
C PHE A 126 -16.16 11.25 -9.63
N LEU A 127 -15.79 12.53 -9.46
CA LEU A 127 -16.33 13.67 -10.20
C LEU A 127 -15.20 14.42 -10.91
#